data_AF-A0A659RX38-F1
#
_entry.id   AF-A0A659RX38-F1
#
_cell.length_a   1.000
_cell.length_b   1.000
_cell.length_c   1.000
_cell.angle_alpha   90.00
_cell.angle_beta   90.00
_cell.angle_gamma   90.00
#
_symmetry.space_group_name_H-M   'P 1'
#
loop_
_entity.id
_entity.type
_entity.pdbx_description
1 polymer ?
#
loop_
_entity_poly.entity_id
_entity_poly.type
_entity_poly.pdbx_seq_one_letter_code
_entity_poly.pdbx_strand_id
1 'polypeptide(L)'
;RSDSVDLGGVKASKLAAAIPDYSKEKLLIDADINGPGKAVGPYFDETPLKDSLGSTLAELQLDGDVNARLHLDIPLDGEQVTAEGDVSLRNNSLFIKPLNSTLKNLNGKFSFVNGALKSGPLTANWFNQPLNLDFSTTEGAKAYQVAVNLNGNWQPTRMGVLPPQLNDALSGSVTWNGKVGIDLPYHADTTYHIELNGDLRNVSSHLPSPLNKPAGEAIPVNIQADGNLKSFALTGSAGSKNHFNSRWLLNQKLTLDRAIWTTDSRTIPPLPAQQGVELNLPALDGAQWLALFQKGAADNVSSSAEFPQRITLRTP
;
A
#
# COMPACT_ATOMS: atom_id res chain seq x y z
N ARG A 1 -6.17 -8.69 -41.17
CA ARG A 1 -7.24 -8.43 -40.18
C ARG A 1 -7.67 -9.78 -39.64
N SER A 2 -7.57 -9.99 -38.34
CA SER A 2 -8.16 -11.16 -37.67
C SER A 2 -9.26 -10.65 -36.75
N ASP A 3 -10.40 -11.34 -36.73
CA ASP A 3 -11.56 -10.92 -35.92
C ASP A 3 -11.36 -11.21 -34.43
N SER A 4 -10.53 -12.22 -34.10
CA SER A 4 -10.12 -12.55 -32.73
C SER A 4 -8.90 -13.48 -32.72
N VAL A 5 -8.00 -13.33 -31.74
CA VAL A 5 -6.88 -14.26 -31.46
C VAL A 5 -6.76 -14.45 -29.95
N ASP A 6 -6.58 -15.68 -29.48
CA ASP A 6 -6.29 -15.96 -28.07
C ASP A 6 -4.77 -16.00 -27.86
N LEU A 7 -4.25 -15.11 -27.01
CA LEU A 7 -2.84 -15.01 -26.64
C LEU A 7 -2.71 -15.16 -25.13
N GLY A 8 -2.12 -16.25 -24.65
CA GLY A 8 -1.86 -16.45 -23.22
C GLY A 8 -3.12 -16.47 -22.33
N GLY A 9 -4.28 -16.87 -22.88
CA GLY A 9 -5.56 -16.84 -22.17
C GLY A 9 -6.30 -15.49 -22.20
N VAL A 10 -5.82 -14.55 -23.01
CA VAL A 10 -6.42 -13.24 -23.24
C VAL A 10 -6.92 -13.15 -24.67
N LYS A 11 -8.12 -12.59 -24.86
CA LYS A 11 -8.75 -12.43 -26.17
C LYS A 11 -8.35 -11.09 -26.77
N ALA A 12 -7.57 -11.12 -27.85
CA ALA A 12 -7.29 -9.95 -28.67
C ALA A 12 -8.34 -9.85 -29.79
N SER A 13 -8.89 -8.66 -30.00
CA SER A 13 -9.92 -8.37 -31.00
C SER A 13 -9.58 -7.09 -31.76
N LYS A 14 -10.20 -6.91 -32.93
CA LYS A 14 -9.90 -5.79 -33.85
C LYS A 14 -8.41 -5.65 -34.18
N LEU A 15 -7.73 -6.79 -34.32
CA LEU A 15 -6.30 -6.83 -34.64
C LEU A 15 -6.07 -6.24 -36.05
N ALA A 16 -5.38 -5.11 -36.09
CA ALA A 16 -4.91 -4.48 -37.31
C ALA A 16 -3.39 -4.43 -37.29
N ALA A 17 -2.77 -4.85 -38.39
CA ALA A 17 -1.34 -4.72 -38.61
C ALA A 17 -1.14 -4.00 -39.94
N ALA A 18 -0.30 -2.97 -39.96
CA ALA A 18 -0.05 -2.16 -41.15
C ALA A 18 1.42 -1.73 -41.20
N ILE A 19 1.94 -1.64 -42.42
CA ILE A 19 3.17 -0.90 -42.73
C ILE A 19 2.70 0.30 -43.55
N PRO A 20 2.42 1.46 -42.91
CA PRO A 20 1.82 2.60 -43.62
C PRO A 20 2.73 3.18 -44.70
N ASP A 21 4.04 3.08 -44.45
CA ASP A 21 5.09 3.59 -45.32
C ASP A 21 6.26 2.61 -45.34
N TYR A 22 6.42 1.90 -46.46
CA TYR A 22 7.50 0.92 -46.64
C TYR A 22 8.89 1.55 -46.61
N SER A 23 9.02 2.85 -46.88
CA SER A 23 10.31 3.54 -46.80
C SER A 23 10.73 3.87 -45.37
N LYS A 24 9.78 3.84 -44.42
CA LYS A 24 10.04 4.03 -42.99
C LYS A 24 10.26 2.72 -42.25
N GLU A 25 10.09 1.58 -42.91
CA GLU A 25 10.37 0.26 -42.35
C GLU A 25 9.71 0.04 -40.97
N LYS A 26 8.47 0.50 -40.79
CA LYS A 26 7.73 0.38 -39.52
C LYS A 26 6.49 -0.49 -39.64
N LEU A 27 6.38 -1.49 -38.78
CA LEU A 27 5.18 -2.29 -38.58
C LEU A 27 4.41 -1.75 -37.37
N LEU A 28 3.19 -1.30 -37.61
CA LEU A 28 2.26 -0.86 -36.57
C LEU A 28 1.23 -1.95 -36.31
N ILE A 29 0.98 -2.27 -35.04
CA ILE A 29 -0.06 -3.22 -34.62
C ILE A 29 -0.98 -2.58 -33.60
N ASP A 30 -2.28 -2.58 -33.88
CA ASP A 30 -3.33 -2.14 -32.96
C ASP A 30 -4.22 -3.32 -32.56
N ALA A 31 -4.54 -3.44 -31.28
CA ALA A 31 -5.41 -4.48 -30.75
C ALA A 31 -6.24 -4.01 -29.55
N ASP A 32 -7.51 -4.41 -29.51
CA ASP A 32 -8.33 -4.35 -28.29
C ASP A 32 -8.16 -5.68 -27.54
N ILE A 33 -7.62 -5.64 -26.33
CA ILE A 33 -7.30 -6.79 -25.49
C ILE A 33 -8.32 -6.88 -24.35
N ASN A 34 -8.93 -8.06 -24.17
CA ASN A 34 -9.81 -8.36 -23.04
C ASN A 34 -9.45 -9.71 -22.43
N GLY A 35 -9.25 -9.75 -21.12
CA GLY A 35 -9.09 -11.00 -20.41
C GLY A 35 -8.94 -10.81 -18.91
N PRO A 36 -8.78 -11.92 -18.18
CA PRO A 36 -8.64 -11.88 -16.72
C PRO A 36 -7.32 -11.21 -16.35
N GLY A 37 -7.34 -10.30 -15.35
CA GLY A 37 -6.14 -9.60 -14.86
C GLY A 37 -5.01 -10.54 -14.43
N LYS A 38 -5.36 -11.76 -13.98
CA LYS A 38 -4.40 -12.83 -13.64
C LYS A 38 -3.55 -13.31 -14.83
N ALA A 39 -4.04 -13.15 -16.06
CA ALA A 39 -3.31 -13.54 -17.27
C ALA A 39 -2.28 -12.48 -17.71
N VAL A 40 -2.29 -11.29 -17.11
CA VAL A 40 -1.34 -10.21 -17.44
C VAL A 40 0.05 -10.48 -16.83
N GLY A 41 0.11 -11.03 -15.61
CA GLY A 41 1.37 -11.32 -14.91
C GLY A 41 2.34 -12.23 -15.69
N PRO A 42 1.89 -13.40 -16.20
CA PRO A 42 2.74 -14.31 -16.97
C PRO A 42 3.36 -13.71 -18.23
N TYR A 43 2.75 -12.67 -18.81
CA TYR A 43 3.35 -11.98 -19.97
C TYR A 43 4.67 -11.30 -19.59
N PHE A 44 4.76 -10.70 -18.40
CA PHE A 44 6.00 -10.08 -17.92
C PHE A 44 7.09 -11.11 -17.62
N ASP A 45 6.71 -12.35 -17.26
CA ASP A 45 7.66 -13.46 -17.02
C ASP A 45 8.40 -13.94 -18.28
N GLU A 46 7.90 -13.56 -19.46
CA GLU A 46 8.52 -13.86 -20.76
C GLU A 46 9.28 -12.65 -21.35
N THR A 47 9.27 -11.51 -20.67
CA THR A 47 10.01 -10.30 -21.09
C THR A 47 11.36 -10.18 -20.37
N PRO A 48 12.32 -9.39 -20.90
CA PRO A 48 13.55 -9.03 -20.19
C PRO A 48 13.31 -8.36 -18.82
N LEU A 49 12.08 -7.89 -18.54
CA LEU A 49 11.67 -7.30 -17.27
C LEU A 49 11.27 -8.35 -16.22
N LYS A 50 11.33 -9.65 -16.54
CA LYS A 50 10.99 -10.75 -15.63
C LYS A 50 11.67 -10.64 -14.28
N ASP A 51 12.98 -10.46 -14.26
CA ASP A 51 13.77 -10.57 -13.03
C ASP A 51 13.51 -9.39 -12.07
N SER A 52 13.01 -8.24 -12.57
CA SER A 52 12.66 -7.07 -11.76
C SER A 52 11.16 -6.94 -11.48
N LEU A 53 10.33 -7.10 -12.49
CA LEU A 53 8.88 -6.89 -12.40
C LEU A 53 8.12 -8.16 -12.04
N GLY A 54 8.54 -9.32 -12.53
CA GLY A 54 7.82 -10.60 -12.31
C GLY A 54 7.70 -10.95 -10.83
N SER A 55 8.80 -10.82 -10.07
CA SER A 55 8.83 -11.08 -8.63
C SER A 55 7.92 -10.14 -7.83
N THR A 56 7.79 -8.89 -8.27
CA THR A 56 6.98 -7.86 -7.58
C THR A 56 5.51 -7.96 -7.93
N LEU A 57 5.21 -8.21 -9.21
CA LEU A 57 3.86 -8.53 -9.67
C LEU A 57 3.37 -9.85 -9.05
N ALA A 58 4.26 -10.78 -8.70
CA ALA A 58 3.87 -11.97 -7.94
C ALA A 58 3.36 -11.63 -6.53
N GLU A 59 3.82 -10.53 -5.91
CA GLU A 59 3.33 -10.01 -4.62
C GLU A 59 2.04 -9.18 -4.74
N LEU A 60 1.74 -8.69 -5.95
CA LEU A 60 0.59 -7.86 -6.29
C LEU A 60 -0.35 -8.58 -7.27
N GLN A 61 -1.33 -9.31 -6.74
CA GLN A 61 -2.22 -10.13 -7.56
C GLN A 61 -3.48 -9.36 -7.95
N LEU A 62 -3.52 -8.91 -9.22
CA LEU A 62 -4.70 -8.29 -9.80
C LEU A 62 -5.68 -9.37 -10.30
N ASP A 63 -6.94 -9.23 -9.91
CA ASP A 63 -8.06 -10.10 -10.30
C ASP A 63 -9.22 -9.29 -10.88
N GLY A 64 -10.09 -9.99 -11.62
CA GLY A 64 -11.17 -9.40 -12.41
C GLY A 64 -10.73 -9.09 -13.85
N ASP A 65 -11.71 -8.85 -14.72
CA ASP A 65 -11.45 -8.61 -16.13
C ASP A 65 -10.78 -7.26 -16.37
N VAL A 66 -9.87 -7.23 -17.32
CA VAL A 66 -9.13 -6.05 -17.72
C VAL A 66 -9.38 -5.81 -19.20
N ASN A 67 -9.68 -4.56 -19.54
CA ASN A 67 -9.80 -4.11 -20.92
C ASN A 67 -8.62 -3.20 -21.22
N ALA A 68 -7.85 -3.53 -22.27
CA ALA A 68 -6.75 -2.72 -22.73
C ALA A 68 -6.86 -2.43 -24.22
N ARG A 69 -6.36 -1.27 -24.65
CA ARG A 69 -6.03 -1.04 -26.06
C ARG A 69 -4.51 -1.00 -26.17
N LEU A 70 -3.96 -1.84 -27.03
CA LEU A 70 -2.53 -1.95 -27.29
C LEU A 70 -2.23 -1.33 -28.66
N HIS A 71 -1.16 -0.54 -28.70
CA HIS A 71 -0.48 -0.07 -29.89
C HIS A 71 0.99 -0.51 -29.82
N LEU A 72 1.48 -1.18 -30.86
CA LEU A 72 2.88 -1.54 -31.03
C LEU A 72 3.44 -0.79 -32.23
N ASP A 73 4.54 -0.05 -32.03
CA ASP A 73 5.40 0.47 -33.09
C ASP A 73 6.67 -0.39 -33.12
N ILE A 74 6.80 -1.20 -34.18
CA ILE A 74 7.90 -2.14 -34.40
C ILE A 74 8.73 -1.63 -35.60
N PRO A 75 9.88 -1.00 -35.35
CA PRO A 75 10.86 -0.73 -36.40
C PRO A 75 11.43 -2.04 -36.95
N LEU A 76 11.57 -2.14 -38.28
CA LEU A 76 12.13 -3.31 -38.99
C LEU A 76 13.64 -3.17 -39.24
N ASP A 77 14.23 -2.03 -38.90
CA ASP A 77 15.66 -1.72 -38.96
C ASP A 77 16.45 -2.24 -37.74
N GLY A 78 15.76 -2.82 -36.76
CA GLY A 78 16.35 -3.35 -35.53
C GLY A 78 16.36 -2.36 -34.36
N GLU A 79 15.76 -1.17 -34.50
CA GLU A 79 15.49 -0.29 -33.36
C GLU A 79 14.50 -0.93 -32.37
N GLN A 80 14.41 -0.35 -31.16
CA GLN A 80 13.65 -0.92 -30.06
C GLN A 80 12.13 -0.78 -30.28
N VAL A 81 11.40 -1.88 -30.09
CA VAL A 81 9.93 -1.90 -30.15
C VAL A 81 9.35 -1.00 -29.06
N THR A 82 8.37 -0.19 -29.43
CA THR A 82 7.57 0.60 -28.48
C THR A 82 6.20 -0.02 -28.32
N ALA A 83 5.81 -0.31 -27.08
CA ALA A 83 4.49 -0.80 -26.72
C ALA A 83 3.77 0.22 -25.85
N GLU A 84 2.63 0.72 -26.29
CA GLU A 84 1.84 1.66 -25.51
C GLU A 84 0.38 1.24 -25.47
N GLY A 85 -0.33 1.69 -24.44
CA GLY A 85 -1.73 1.35 -24.32
C GLY A 85 -2.45 1.97 -23.15
N ASP A 86 -3.78 1.92 -23.22
CA ASP A 86 -4.70 2.34 -22.18
C ASP A 86 -5.40 1.13 -21.57
N VAL A 87 -5.35 1.02 -20.25
CA VAL A 87 -5.97 -0.04 -19.48
C VAL A 87 -7.11 0.52 -18.64
N SER A 88 -8.26 -0.14 -18.66
CA SER A 88 -9.43 0.20 -17.86
C SER A 88 -9.73 -0.89 -16.85
N LEU A 89 -9.77 -0.49 -15.58
CA LEU A 89 -10.13 -1.33 -14.44
C LEU A 89 -11.59 -1.04 -14.05
N ARG A 90 -12.40 -2.10 -13.94
CA ARG A 90 -13.80 -2.02 -13.52
C ARG A 90 -14.11 -3.17 -12.57
N ASN A 91 -14.38 -2.84 -11.32
CA ASN A 91 -14.62 -3.82 -10.25
C ASN A 91 -13.50 -4.87 -10.12
N ASN A 92 -12.25 -4.47 -10.36
CA ASN A 92 -11.11 -5.34 -10.12
C ASN A 92 -10.83 -5.46 -8.62
N SER A 93 -10.05 -6.47 -8.25
CA SER A 93 -9.51 -6.57 -6.90
C SER A 93 -8.00 -6.79 -6.95
N LEU A 94 -7.28 -6.18 -6.01
CA LEU A 94 -5.83 -6.28 -5.91
C LEU A 94 -5.48 -6.87 -4.55
N PHE A 95 -4.89 -8.06 -4.55
CA PHE A 95 -4.38 -8.70 -3.34
C PHE A 95 -2.91 -8.37 -3.15
N ILE A 96 -2.57 -7.82 -1.98
CA ILE A 96 -1.22 -7.43 -1.57
C ILE A 96 -0.74 -8.49 -0.58
N LYS A 97 0.07 -9.43 -1.06
CA LYS A 97 0.56 -10.57 -0.25
C LYS A 97 1.30 -10.15 1.03
N PRO A 98 2.25 -9.20 1.02
CA PRO A 98 2.98 -8.82 2.23
C PRO A 98 2.09 -8.26 3.34
N LEU A 99 0.94 -7.68 2.97
CA LEU A 99 -0.04 -7.13 3.92
C LEU A 99 -1.18 -8.10 4.22
N ASN A 100 -1.24 -9.24 3.53
CA ASN A 100 -2.36 -10.17 3.51
C ASN A 100 -3.72 -9.43 3.40
N SER A 101 -3.80 -8.49 2.46
CA SER A 101 -4.95 -7.57 2.37
C SER A 101 -5.37 -7.37 0.92
N THR A 102 -6.66 -7.14 0.71
CA THR A 102 -7.25 -6.97 -0.63
C THR A 102 -7.91 -5.62 -0.78
N LEU A 103 -7.50 -4.87 -1.79
CA LEU A 103 -8.25 -3.72 -2.30
C LEU A 103 -9.37 -4.26 -3.20
N LYS A 104 -10.61 -3.87 -2.92
CA LYS A 104 -11.80 -4.31 -3.65
C LYS A 104 -12.39 -3.15 -4.44
N ASN A 105 -13.17 -3.46 -5.47
CA ASN A 105 -13.85 -2.47 -6.31
C ASN A 105 -12.85 -1.43 -6.86
N LEU A 106 -11.70 -1.89 -7.34
CA LEU A 106 -10.70 -1.05 -7.98
C LEU A 106 -11.24 -0.61 -9.34
N ASN A 107 -11.44 0.70 -9.50
CA ASN A 107 -12.03 1.32 -10.67
C ASN A 107 -11.18 2.49 -11.13
N GLY A 108 -10.94 2.59 -12.43
CA GLY A 108 -10.23 3.71 -13.04
C GLY A 108 -9.48 3.29 -14.29
N LYS A 109 -8.47 4.09 -14.67
CA LYS A 109 -7.68 3.85 -15.87
C LYS A 109 -6.21 4.14 -15.62
N PHE A 110 -5.34 3.44 -16.34
CA PHE A 110 -3.93 3.76 -16.42
C PHE A 110 -3.44 3.53 -17.84
N SER A 111 -2.41 4.27 -18.25
CA SER A 111 -1.70 4.02 -19.49
C SER A 111 -0.33 3.45 -19.21
N PHE A 112 0.26 2.83 -20.22
CA PHE A 112 1.65 2.40 -20.18
C PHE A 112 2.35 2.77 -21.49
N VAL A 113 3.66 3.01 -21.39
CA VAL A 113 4.58 3.07 -22.51
C VAL A 113 5.81 2.27 -22.10
N ASN A 114 6.01 1.12 -22.75
CA ASN A 114 6.97 0.10 -22.37
C ASN A 114 6.80 -0.29 -20.90
N GLY A 115 7.85 -0.18 -20.08
CA GLY A 115 7.81 -0.45 -18.65
C GLY A 115 7.22 0.66 -17.79
N ALA A 116 6.99 1.88 -18.33
CA ALA A 116 6.50 3.02 -17.56
C ALA A 116 4.96 3.06 -17.56
N LEU A 117 4.36 2.92 -16.38
CA LEU A 117 2.92 2.96 -16.16
C LEU A 117 2.54 4.28 -15.51
N LYS A 118 1.38 4.82 -15.86
CA LYS A 118 0.83 6.02 -15.23
C LYS A 118 -0.67 5.89 -15.10
N SER A 119 -1.17 5.93 -13.87
CA SER A 119 -2.60 5.95 -13.63
C SER A 119 -3.19 7.34 -13.71
N GLY A 120 -4.46 7.40 -14.12
CA GLY A 120 -5.33 8.48 -13.70
C GLY A 120 -5.79 8.27 -12.25
N PRO A 121 -6.80 9.03 -11.79
CA PRO A 121 -7.43 8.78 -10.50
C PRO A 121 -8.07 7.40 -10.47
N LEU A 122 -7.72 6.60 -9.48
CA LEU A 122 -8.35 5.32 -9.18
C LEU A 122 -9.13 5.42 -7.88
N THR A 123 -10.19 4.63 -7.79
CA THR A 123 -11.00 4.47 -6.59
C THR A 123 -11.05 3.01 -6.20
N ALA A 124 -11.01 2.72 -4.91
CA ALA A 124 -11.09 1.38 -4.37
C ALA A 124 -11.74 1.41 -2.98
N ASN A 125 -12.02 0.22 -2.46
CA ASN A 125 -12.38 0.00 -1.07
C ASN A 125 -11.28 -0.82 -0.40
N TRP A 126 -10.74 -0.31 0.71
CA TRP A 126 -9.75 -0.99 1.53
C TRP A 126 -10.18 -0.97 3.00
N PHE A 127 -10.09 -2.10 3.69
CA PHE A 127 -10.63 -2.26 5.06
C PHE A 127 -12.08 -1.76 5.22
N ASN A 128 -12.94 -2.04 4.23
CA ASN A 128 -14.34 -1.56 4.16
C ASN A 128 -14.49 -0.03 4.15
N GLN A 129 -13.46 0.71 3.76
CA GLN A 129 -13.45 2.17 3.65
C GLN A 129 -13.08 2.59 2.23
N PRO A 130 -13.65 3.69 1.72
CA PRO A 130 -13.27 4.22 0.41
C PRO A 130 -11.83 4.74 0.42
N LEU A 131 -11.13 4.53 -0.68
CA LEU A 131 -9.75 4.93 -0.90
C LEU A 131 -9.62 5.49 -2.31
N ASN A 132 -9.01 6.66 -2.45
CA ASN A 132 -8.53 7.15 -3.72
C ASN A 132 -7.04 6.86 -3.82
N LEU A 133 -6.60 6.45 -5.00
CA LEU A 133 -5.19 6.26 -5.26
C LEU A 133 -4.82 6.62 -6.69
N ASP A 134 -3.57 6.95 -6.89
CA ASP A 134 -2.93 6.99 -8.19
C ASP A 134 -1.51 6.42 -8.06
N PHE A 135 -0.98 5.91 -9.14
CA PHE A 135 0.35 5.37 -9.19
C PHE A 135 1.06 5.74 -10.48
N SER A 136 2.38 5.78 -10.41
CA SER A 136 3.25 5.88 -11.56
C SER A 136 4.45 4.98 -11.37
N THR A 137 4.97 4.46 -12.47
CA THR A 137 6.21 3.72 -12.45
C THR A 137 7.20 4.29 -13.44
N THR A 138 8.47 4.19 -13.09
CA THR A 138 9.57 4.67 -13.92
C THR A 138 10.61 3.57 -14.00
N GLU A 139 10.90 3.15 -15.23
CA GLU A 139 12.02 2.26 -15.50
C GLU A 139 13.31 3.09 -15.57
N GLY A 140 14.13 2.99 -14.53
CA GLY A 140 15.44 3.64 -14.47
C GLY A 140 16.55 2.68 -14.89
N ALA A 141 17.76 3.23 -15.11
CA ALA A 141 18.94 2.43 -15.50
C ALA A 141 19.43 1.46 -14.40
N LYS A 142 19.07 1.69 -13.13
CA LYS A 142 19.55 0.91 -11.98
C LYS A 142 18.43 0.22 -11.20
N ALA A 143 17.22 0.74 -11.29
CA ALA A 143 16.08 0.27 -10.55
C ALA A 143 14.80 0.64 -11.30
N TYR A 144 13.80 -0.20 -11.13
CA TYR A 144 12.42 0.15 -11.41
C TYR A 144 11.82 0.83 -10.18
N GLN A 145 11.12 1.93 -10.36
CA GLN A 145 10.58 2.72 -9.26
C GLN A 145 9.06 2.77 -9.35
N VAL A 146 8.38 2.60 -8.22
CA VAL A 146 6.93 2.71 -8.10
C VAL A 146 6.63 3.83 -7.12
N ALA A 147 5.82 4.79 -7.53
CA ALA A 147 5.26 5.81 -6.67
C ALA A 147 3.75 5.64 -6.61
N VAL A 148 3.18 5.59 -5.40
CA VAL A 148 1.74 5.50 -5.17
C VAL A 148 1.33 6.63 -4.25
N ASN A 149 0.33 7.40 -4.65
CA ASN A 149 -0.34 8.37 -3.80
C ASN A 149 -1.67 7.78 -3.34
N LEU A 150 -1.97 7.96 -2.06
CA LEU A 150 -3.16 7.45 -1.40
C LEU A 150 -3.85 8.61 -0.68
N ASN A 151 -5.18 8.63 -0.66
CA ASN A 151 -5.92 9.48 0.25
C ASN A 151 -7.29 8.89 0.60
N GLY A 152 -7.74 9.19 1.81
CA GLY A 152 -9.01 8.69 2.31
C GLY A 152 -9.53 9.51 3.48
N ASN A 153 -10.82 9.34 3.75
CA ASN A 153 -11.45 9.79 4.98
C ASN A 153 -12.02 8.57 5.68
N TRP A 154 -11.25 8.00 6.62
CA TRP A 154 -11.53 6.70 7.20
C TRP A 154 -12.12 6.83 8.59
N GLN A 155 -13.08 5.97 8.90
CA GLN A 155 -13.63 5.82 10.24
C GLN A 155 -12.90 4.66 10.92
N PRO A 156 -12.04 4.91 11.93
CA PRO A 156 -11.26 3.85 12.57
C PRO A 156 -12.14 2.70 13.09
N THR A 157 -13.33 3.04 13.56
CA THR A 157 -14.29 2.08 14.11
C THR A 157 -14.90 1.12 13.10
N ARG A 158 -14.79 1.42 11.80
CA ARG A 158 -15.34 0.60 10.71
C ARG A 158 -14.31 -0.30 10.03
N MET A 159 -13.04 -0.20 10.42
CA MET A 159 -11.97 -1.00 9.83
C MET A 159 -12.04 -2.49 10.24
N GLY A 160 -12.77 -2.81 11.32
CA GLY A 160 -12.93 -4.19 11.81
C GLY A 160 -11.68 -4.77 12.48
N VAL A 161 -10.67 -3.94 12.76
CA VAL A 161 -9.39 -4.34 13.37
C VAL A 161 -9.32 -4.06 14.87
N LEU A 162 -10.21 -3.22 15.38
CA LEU A 162 -10.22 -2.79 16.78
C LEU A 162 -11.21 -3.65 17.61
N PRO A 163 -10.85 -4.02 18.86
CA PRO A 163 -11.78 -4.61 19.82
C PRO A 163 -13.04 -3.75 20.02
N PRO A 164 -14.22 -4.35 20.25
CA PRO A 164 -15.48 -3.63 20.43
C PRO A 164 -15.42 -2.50 21.47
N GLN A 165 -14.73 -2.74 22.58
CA GLN A 165 -14.58 -1.80 23.69
C GLN A 165 -13.80 -0.54 23.30
N LEU A 166 -12.81 -0.68 22.39
CA LEU A 166 -12.09 0.46 21.82
C LEU A 166 -12.91 1.15 20.73
N ASN A 167 -13.67 0.39 19.94
CA ASN A 167 -14.57 0.95 18.94
C ASN A 167 -15.64 1.85 19.56
N ASP A 168 -16.27 1.43 20.65
CA ASP A 168 -17.32 2.20 21.32
C ASP A 168 -16.79 3.50 21.94
N ALA A 169 -15.51 3.53 22.32
CA ALA A 169 -14.86 4.70 22.89
C ALA A 169 -14.43 5.72 21.82
N LEU A 170 -14.31 5.31 20.56
CA LEU A 170 -13.83 6.15 19.46
C LEU A 170 -14.99 6.57 18.55
N SER A 171 -14.92 7.77 17.99
CA SER A 171 -15.94 8.25 17.05
C SER A 171 -15.34 9.24 16.06
N GLY A 172 -16.02 9.39 14.91
CA GLY A 172 -15.63 10.32 13.87
C GLY A 172 -14.73 9.70 12.79
N SER A 173 -14.04 10.55 12.04
CA SER A 173 -13.25 10.13 10.87
C SER A 173 -11.91 10.86 10.80
N VAL A 174 -10.94 10.24 10.14
CA VAL A 174 -9.60 10.78 9.91
C VAL A 174 -9.43 10.98 8.41
N THR A 175 -9.25 12.23 8.01
CA THR A 175 -8.74 12.53 6.67
C THR A 175 -7.24 12.33 6.68
N TRP A 176 -6.74 11.52 5.76
CA TRP A 176 -5.33 11.21 5.63
C TRP A 176 -4.90 11.15 4.17
N ASN A 177 -3.61 11.41 3.94
CA ASN A 177 -2.92 11.17 2.69
C ASN A 177 -1.72 10.27 2.95
N GLY A 178 -1.33 9.53 1.92
CA GLY A 178 -0.19 8.63 1.96
C GLY A 178 0.62 8.73 0.68
N LYS A 179 1.93 8.55 0.81
CA LYS A 179 2.86 8.38 -0.30
C LYS A 179 3.64 7.11 -0.07
N VAL A 180 3.74 6.28 -1.09
CA VAL A 180 4.51 5.05 -1.08
C VAL A 180 5.50 5.12 -2.22
N GLY A 181 6.79 5.04 -1.90
CA GLY A 181 7.86 4.83 -2.85
C GLY A 181 8.40 3.42 -2.70
N ILE A 182 8.50 2.68 -3.80
CA ILE A 182 9.12 1.35 -3.83
C ILE A 182 10.24 1.40 -4.86
N ASP A 183 11.44 1.04 -4.43
CA ASP A 183 12.60 0.90 -5.30
C ASP A 183 12.89 -0.58 -5.49
N LEU A 184 13.00 -0.97 -6.76
CA LEU A 184 13.24 -2.35 -7.20
C LEU A 184 14.52 -2.41 -8.02
N PRO A 185 15.69 -2.47 -7.35
CA PRO A 185 16.97 -2.58 -8.04
C PRO A 185 17.09 -3.88 -8.81
N TYR A 186 17.72 -3.85 -10.00
CA TYR A 186 17.90 -5.07 -10.82
C TYR A 186 18.84 -6.11 -10.17
N HIS A 187 19.68 -5.68 -9.23
CA HIS A 187 20.74 -6.51 -8.63
C HIS A 187 20.83 -6.36 -7.11
N ALA A 188 19.77 -5.88 -6.44
CA ALA A 188 19.74 -5.74 -4.98
C ALA A 188 18.31 -5.94 -4.44
N ASP A 189 18.21 -6.07 -3.12
CA ASP A 189 16.92 -6.29 -2.43
C ASP A 189 16.01 -5.06 -2.59
N THR A 190 14.71 -5.31 -2.78
CA THR A 190 13.65 -4.28 -2.82
C THR A 190 13.58 -3.51 -1.51
N THR A 191 13.42 -2.19 -1.62
CA THR A 191 13.19 -1.28 -0.50
C THR A 191 11.93 -0.46 -0.71
N TYR A 192 11.30 -0.03 0.38
CA TYR A 192 10.18 0.90 0.32
C TYR A 192 10.27 1.97 1.39
N HIS A 193 9.67 3.10 1.06
CA HIS A 193 9.46 4.26 1.92
C HIS A 193 7.99 4.65 1.87
N ILE A 194 7.37 4.78 3.04
CA ILE A 194 5.95 5.12 3.18
C ILE A 194 5.87 6.35 4.07
N GLU A 195 5.13 7.36 3.63
CA GLU A 195 4.74 8.51 4.44
C GLU A 195 3.21 8.52 4.55
N LEU A 196 2.67 8.64 5.75
CA LEU A 196 1.25 8.85 6.00
C LEU A 196 1.07 10.10 6.85
N ASN A 197 0.23 11.02 6.40
CA ASN A 197 -0.11 12.23 7.13
C ASN A 197 -1.62 12.30 7.33
N GLY A 198 -2.08 12.59 8.53
CA GLY A 198 -3.49 12.71 8.86
C GLY A 198 -3.76 13.75 9.94
N ASP A 199 -5.03 14.07 10.15
CA ASP A 199 -5.46 14.99 11.20
C ASP A 199 -6.63 14.38 11.99
N LEU A 200 -6.44 14.21 13.30
CA LEU A 200 -7.45 13.66 14.21
C LEU A 200 -8.45 14.72 14.71
N ARG A 201 -8.53 15.90 14.10
CA ARG A 201 -9.50 16.95 14.45
C ARG A 201 -10.93 16.41 14.59
N ASN A 202 -11.33 15.58 13.63
CA ASN A 202 -12.68 15.05 13.55
C ASN A 202 -12.86 13.75 14.34
N VAL A 203 -11.84 13.29 15.07
CA VAL A 203 -11.92 12.12 15.95
C VAL A 203 -12.14 12.56 17.39
N SER A 204 -13.05 11.88 18.07
CA SER A 204 -13.18 11.93 19.53
C SER A 204 -12.84 10.58 20.14
N SER A 205 -12.32 10.63 21.36
CA SER A 205 -11.95 9.48 22.17
C SER A 205 -12.47 9.68 23.58
N HIS A 206 -13.25 8.72 24.04
CA HIS A 206 -13.73 8.59 25.42
C HIS A 206 -12.91 7.54 26.19
N LEU A 207 -11.73 7.20 25.69
CA LEU A 207 -10.79 6.35 26.42
C LEU A 207 -10.32 7.03 27.70
N PRO A 208 -9.87 6.26 28.70
CA PRO A 208 -9.31 6.84 29.92
C PRO A 208 -8.09 7.73 29.62
N SER A 209 -7.82 8.67 30.53
CA SER A 209 -6.62 9.51 30.47
C SER A 209 -5.36 8.64 30.31
N PRO A 210 -4.41 9.01 29.41
CA PRO A 210 -4.31 10.28 28.68
C PRO A 210 -4.89 10.26 27.25
N LEU A 211 -5.63 9.21 26.88
CA LEU A 211 -6.14 9.06 25.52
C LEU A 211 -7.55 9.65 25.35
N ASN A 212 -8.10 10.27 26.40
CA ASN A 212 -9.34 11.04 26.27
C ASN A 212 -9.10 12.25 25.36
N LYS A 213 -9.99 12.47 24.41
CA LYS A 213 -9.86 13.56 23.44
C LYS A 213 -11.25 14.03 22.98
N PRO A 214 -11.62 15.30 23.17
CA PRO A 214 -12.84 15.84 22.58
C PRO A 214 -12.72 15.98 21.05
N ALA A 215 -13.87 15.99 20.36
CA ALA A 215 -13.90 16.37 18.95
C ALA A 215 -13.50 17.84 18.77
N GLY A 216 -12.90 18.19 17.62
CA GLY A 216 -12.54 19.57 17.25
C GLY A 216 -11.09 19.95 17.56
N GLU A 217 -10.40 19.22 18.46
CA GLU A 217 -8.98 19.44 18.70
C GLU A 217 -8.13 18.78 17.60
N ALA A 218 -7.37 19.59 16.86
CA ALA A 218 -6.50 19.12 15.79
C ALA A 218 -5.23 18.47 16.36
N ILE A 219 -5.05 17.19 16.05
CA ILE A 219 -3.82 16.45 16.37
C ILE A 219 -3.29 15.94 15.04
N PRO A 220 -2.31 16.63 14.43
CA PRO A 220 -1.68 16.13 13.22
C PRO A 220 -0.91 14.85 13.54
N VAL A 221 -1.04 13.85 12.69
CA VAL A 221 -0.37 12.56 12.80
C VAL A 221 0.50 12.38 11.58
N ASN A 222 1.78 12.13 11.79
CA ASN A 222 2.72 11.82 10.73
C ASN A 222 3.35 10.46 11.04
N ILE A 223 3.33 9.55 10.08
CA ILE A 223 3.94 8.23 10.18
C ILE A 223 4.86 8.06 9.00
N GLN A 224 6.06 7.56 9.24
CA GLN A 224 6.99 7.13 8.22
C GLN A 224 7.33 5.66 8.45
N ALA A 225 7.40 4.88 7.38
CA ALA A 225 7.86 3.51 7.43
C ALA A 225 8.88 3.25 6.33
N ASP A 226 10.05 2.78 6.75
CA ASP A 226 11.20 2.47 5.90
C ASP A 226 11.54 1.00 6.07
N GLY A 227 11.61 0.25 4.97
CA GLY A 227 11.83 -1.17 5.07
C GLY A 227 12.18 -1.88 3.78
N ASN A 228 12.17 -3.20 3.88
CA ASN A 228 12.38 -4.15 2.81
C ASN A 228 11.45 -5.35 3.02
N LEU A 229 11.62 -6.41 2.22
CA LEU A 229 10.79 -7.62 2.31
C LEU A 229 10.92 -8.40 3.63
N LYS A 230 11.89 -8.08 4.50
CA LYS A 230 12.15 -8.81 5.75
C LYS A 230 11.72 -8.03 6.99
N SER A 231 11.81 -6.71 6.96
CA SER A 231 11.51 -5.87 8.12
C SER A 231 11.29 -4.40 7.73
N PHE A 232 10.65 -3.65 8.62
CA PHE A 232 10.58 -2.19 8.52
C PHE A 232 10.76 -1.51 9.88
N ALA A 233 11.30 -0.30 9.83
CA ALA A 233 11.21 0.66 10.91
C ALA A 233 10.00 1.57 10.66
N LEU A 234 9.20 1.80 11.70
CA LEU A 234 8.08 2.74 11.67
C LEU A 234 8.33 3.81 12.71
N THR A 235 8.36 5.06 12.28
CA THR A 235 8.49 6.23 13.14
C THR A 235 7.31 7.16 12.95
N GLY A 236 7.07 8.05 13.91
CA GLY A 236 6.06 9.07 13.72
C GLY A 236 5.78 9.90 14.94
N SER A 237 4.81 10.79 14.77
CA SER A 237 4.34 11.70 15.80
C SER A 237 2.83 11.88 15.77
N ALA A 238 2.27 12.22 16.93
CA ALA A 238 0.88 12.64 17.08
C ALA A 238 0.86 13.95 17.90
N GLY A 239 0.59 15.06 17.23
CA GLY A 239 0.81 16.39 17.78
C GLY A 239 2.30 16.67 18.03
N SER A 240 2.58 17.67 18.89
CA SER A 240 3.96 18.14 19.13
C SER A 240 4.71 17.37 20.22
N LYS A 241 4.03 16.51 20.97
CA LYS A 241 4.56 15.90 22.21
C LYS A 241 4.63 14.37 22.17
N ASN A 242 3.89 13.72 21.28
CA ASN A 242 3.86 12.26 21.21
C ASN A 242 4.71 11.82 20.04
N HIS A 243 5.70 10.99 20.32
CA HIS A 243 6.56 10.41 19.31
C HIS A 243 6.67 8.91 19.55
N PHE A 244 6.68 8.16 18.46
CA PHE A 244 6.80 6.70 18.49
C PHE A 244 7.84 6.23 17.49
N ASN A 245 8.47 5.11 17.82
CA ASN A 245 9.43 4.41 17.00
C ASN A 245 9.24 2.91 17.22
N SER A 246 9.21 2.13 16.15
CA SER A 246 9.04 0.69 16.23
C SER A 246 9.79 -0.01 15.10
N ARG A 247 10.15 -1.26 15.35
CA ARG A 247 10.73 -2.17 14.35
C ARG A 247 9.87 -3.41 14.26
N TRP A 248 9.51 -3.75 13.04
CA TRP A 248 8.64 -4.88 12.72
C TRP A 248 9.38 -5.85 11.80
N LEU A 249 9.10 -7.14 11.96
CA LEU A 249 9.61 -8.23 11.14
C LEU A 249 8.46 -8.81 10.31
N LEU A 250 8.71 -8.95 9.01
CA LEU A 250 7.80 -9.53 8.03
C LEU A 250 8.08 -11.03 7.89
N ASN A 251 7.75 -11.78 8.94
CA ASN A 251 7.83 -13.24 8.96
C ASN A 251 6.48 -13.85 8.51
N GLN A 252 6.26 -15.16 8.73
CA GLN A 252 4.94 -15.80 8.50
C GLN A 252 3.78 -15.05 9.20
N LYS A 253 4.09 -14.41 10.32
CA LYS A 253 3.20 -13.49 11.04
C LYS A 253 3.95 -12.19 11.32
N LEU A 254 3.26 -11.07 11.14
CA LEU A 254 3.81 -9.74 11.41
C LEU A 254 4.24 -9.66 12.89
N THR A 255 5.53 -9.44 13.15
CA THR A 255 6.08 -9.48 14.51
C THR A 255 6.64 -8.12 14.92
N LEU A 256 6.22 -7.61 16.07
CA LEU A 256 6.82 -6.43 16.68
C LEU A 256 8.11 -6.81 17.42
N ASP A 257 9.27 -6.41 16.90
CA ASP A 257 10.59 -6.66 17.53
C ASP A 257 10.79 -5.74 18.72
N ARG A 258 10.64 -4.43 18.47
CA ARG A 258 10.89 -3.36 19.43
C ARG A 258 9.95 -2.20 19.19
N ALA A 259 9.48 -1.56 20.25
CA ALA A 259 8.76 -0.32 20.16
C ALA A 259 9.05 0.59 21.34
N ILE A 260 8.97 1.89 21.09
CA ILE A 260 8.94 2.91 22.12
C ILE A 260 7.89 3.96 21.75
N TRP A 261 7.10 4.35 22.73
CA TRP A 261 6.23 5.51 22.66
C TRP A 261 6.55 6.41 23.84
N THR A 262 6.92 7.65 23.56
CA THR A 262 7.15 8.68 24.57
C THR A 262 6.21 9.87 24.39
N THR A 263 5.54 10.24 25.46
CA THR A 263 4.84 11.52 25.61
C THR A 263 5.78 12.59 26.17
N ASP A 264 5.57 13.84 25.81
CA ASP A 264 6.45 14.99 26.12
C ASP A 264 7.85 14.91 25.49
N SER A 265 8.03 14.08 24.46
CA SER A 265 9.24 14.13 23.64
C SER A 265 9.13 15.21 22.55
N ARG A 266 10.24 15.88 22.24
CA ARG A 266 10.35 16.80 21.09
C ARG A 266 10.90 16.12 19.84
N THR A 267 11.44 14.91 19.97
CA THR A 267 12.05 14.14 18.87
C THR A 267 11.63 12.68 18.92
N ILE A 268 11.85 11.97 17.82
CA ILE A 268 11.62 10.51 17.75
C ILE A 268 12.60 9.82 18.71
N PRO A 269 12.12 9.07 19.71
CA PRO A 269 13.00 8.37 20.64
C PRO A 269 13.73 7.20 19.93
N PRO A 270 14.96 6.88 20.34
CA PRO A 270 15.66 5.69 19.83
C PRO A 270 14.96 4.42 20.29
N LEU A 271 15.02 3.36 19.47
CA LEU A 271 14.49 2.06 19.85
C LEU A 271 15.21 1.49 21.10
N PRO A 272 14.50 0.71 21.93
CA PRO A 272 15.11 -0.02 23.03
C PRO A 272 16.26 -0.93 22.58
N ALA A 273 17.26 -1.11 23.43
CA ALA A 273 18.41 -1.98 23.14
C ALA A 273 18.02 -3.46 23.06
N GLN A 274 17.01 -3.87 23.82
CA GLN A 274 16.50 -5.24 23.88
C GLN A 274 15.09 -5.32 23.28
N GLN A 275 14.67 -6.51 22.87
CA GLN A 275 13.31 -6.77 22.42
C GLN A 275 12.29 -6.41 23.51
N GLY A 276 11.20 -5.75 23.11
CA GLY A 276 10.19 -5.26 24.03
C GLY A 276 9.52 -3.96 23.58
N VAL A 277 8.45 -3.62 24.31
CA VAL A 277 7.76 -2.33 24.19
C VAL A 277 8.09 -1.47 25.39
N GLU A 278 8.54 -0.24 25.16
CA GLU A 278 8.68 0.80 26.19
C GLU A 278 7.61 1.87 26.01
N LEU A 279 6.81 2.10 27.06
CA LEU A 279 5.76 3.11 27.09
C LEU A 279 6.12 4.14 28.15
N ASN A 280 6.52 5.33 27.72
CA ASN A 280 6.77 6.47 28.59
C ASN A 280 5.59 7.43 28.46
N LEU A 281 4.60 7.25 29.33
CA LEU A 281 3.29 7.89 29.26
C LEU A 281 3.13 8.89 30.43
N PRO A 282 2.26 9.91 30.30
CA PRO A 282 1.91 10.75 31.45
C PRO A 282 1.15 9.93 32.50
N ALA A 283 0.73 10.56 33.59
CA ALA A 283 -0.06 9.92 34.63
C ALA A 283 -1.29 9.20 34.04
N LEU A 284 -1.38 7.89 34.30
CA LEU A 284 -2.45 7.02 33.82
C LEU A 284 -3.51 6.83 34.90
N ASP A 285 -4.78 6.84 34.51
CA ASP A 285 -5.85 6.36 35.39
C ASP A 285 -5.88 4.82 35.38
N GLY A 286 -5.05 4.21 36.21
CA GLY A 286 -4.89 2.76 36.26
C GLY A 286 -6.19 2.00 36.55
N ALA A 287 -7.12 2.59 37.32
CA ALA A 287 -8.39 1.96 37.64
C ALA A 287 -9.31 1.89 36.41
N GLN A 288 -9.41 2.98 35.65
CA GLN A 288 -10.19 3.01 34.42
C GLN A 288 -9.59 2.13 33.32
N TRP A 289 -8.26 2.13 33.17
CA TRP A 289 -7.56 1.25 32.24
C TRP A 289 -7.76 -0.23 32.59
N LEU A 290 -7.62 -0.60 33.87
CA LEU A 290 -7.87 -1.96 34.32
C LEU A 290 -9.32 -2.38 34.05
N ALA A 291 -10.30 -1.52 34.33
CA ALA A 291 -11.70 -1.78 34.05
C ALA A 291 -11.98 -1.97 32.54
N LEU A 292 -11.26 -1.26 31.67
CA LEU A 292 -11.33 -1.44 30.21
C LEU A 292 -10.75 -2.78 29.78
N PHE A 293 -9.57 -3.17 30.30
CA PHE A 293 -8.94 -4.46 29.98
C PHE A 293 -9.73 -5.65 30.51
N GLN A 294 -10.29 -5.57 31.71
CA GLN A 294 -11.15 -6.60 32.30
C GLN A 294 -12.44 -6.84 31.48
N LYS A 295 -12.86 -5.87 30.67
CA LYS A 295 -13.98 -6.01 29.73
C LYS A 295 -13.58 -6.68 28.41
N GLY A 296 -12.36 -7.17 28.26
CA GLY A 296 -11.89 -7.94 27.10
C GLY A 296 -11.19 -7.12 26.02
N ALA A 297 -10.72 -5.90 26.31
CA ALA A 297 -10.03 -5.06 25.33
C ALA A 297 -8.70 -5.65 24.82
N ALA A 298 -8.12 -6.63 25.53
CA ALA A 298 -6.86 -7.29 25.16
C ALA A 298 -7.03 -8.60 24.36
N ASP A 299 -8.23 -9.19 24.34
CA ASP A 299 -8.41 -10.59 23.93
C ASP A 299 -8.32 -10.83 22.41
N ASN A 300 -8.43 -9.76 21.60
CA ASN A 300 -8.53 -9.86 20.13
C ASN A 300 -7.33 -9.29 19.36
N VAL A 301 -6.32 -8.74 20.03
CA VAL A 301 -5.17 -8.08 19.36
C VAL A 301 -4.17 -9.11 18.79
N SER A 302 -4.24 -10.37 19.23
CA SER A 302 -3.20 -11.39 19.02
C SER A 302 -3.32 -12.22 17.73
N SER A 303 -4.42 -12.13 16.97
CA SER A 303 -4.64 -13.02 15.82
C SER A 303 -3.84 -12.62 14.57
N SER A 304 -3.58 -11.33 14.37
CA SER A 304 -2.93 -10.79 13.17
C SER A 304 -1.45 -10.44 13.33
N ALA A 305 -0.97 -10.23 14.57
CA ALA A 305 0.42 -9.87 14.85
C ALA A 305 0.97 -10.55 16.12
N GLU A 306 2.29 -10.72 16.18
CA GLU A 306 3.02 -11.18 17.36
C GLU A 306 3.65 -9.98 18.10
N PHE A 307 3.48 -9.95 19.41
CA PHE A 307 3.98 -8.87 20.27
C PHE A 307 5.02 -9.42 21.24
N PRO A 308 6.03 -8.62 21.61
CA PRO A 308 7.06 -9.08 22.54
C PRO A 308 6.46 -9.22 23.95
N GLN A 309 6.91 -10.23 24.69
CA GLN A 309 6.41 -10.50 26.05
C GLN A 309 6.80 -9.43 27.06
N ARG A 310 7.87 -8.68 26.77
CA ARG A 310 8.38 -7.64 27.66
C ARG A 310 7.73 -6.30 27.32
N ILE A 311 6.94 -5.78 28.26
CA ILE A 311 6.38 -4.44 28.23
C ILE A 311 6.89 -3.68 29.46
N THR A 312 7.53 -2.54 29.24
CA THR A 312 7.98 -1.63 30.31
C THR A 312 7.13 -0.38 30.26
N LEU A 313 6.38 -0.11 31.31
CA LEU A 313 5.58 1.10 31.46
C LEU A 313 6.26 2.05 32.44
N ARG A 314 6.51 3.29 32.03
CA ARG A 314 6.97 4.40 32.87
C ARG A 314 5.91 5.48 32.88
N THR A 315 5.38 5.75 34.06
CA THR A 315 4.39 6.80 34.32
C THR A 315 4.79 7.48 35.65
N PRO A 316 4.65 8.80 35.78
CA PRO A 316 5.03 9.55 36.98
C PRO A 316 4.18 9.21 38.21
#